data_AF-A0A3N5LR10-F1
#
_entry.id   AF-A0A3N5LR10-F1
#
_cell.length_a   1.000
_cell.length_b   1.000
_cell.length_c   1.000
_cell.angle_alpha   90.00
_cell.angle_beta   90.00
_cell.angle_gamma   90.00
#
_symmetry.space_group_name_H-M   'P 1'
#
loop_
_entity.id
_entity.type
_entity.pdbx_description
1 polymer ?
#
loop_
_entity_poly.entity_id
_entity_poly.type
_entity_poly.pdbx_seq_one_letter_code
_entity_poly.pdbx_strand_id
1 'polypeptide(L)' 'MDKININKSELMQLITDSVRSVINEERNKLLEILLPTVSKKEMDDIIKRFGEPKDYDSKKFKDMTKWIMG' A
#
# COMPACT_ATOMS: atom_id res chain seq x y z
N MET A 1 -26.60 -28.85 -13.68
CA MET A 1 -25.44 -28.32 -12.93
C MET A 1 -24.23 -28.56 -13.79
N ASP A 2 -23.61 -27.48 -14.27
CA ASP A 2 -22.42 -27.58 -15.10
C ASP A 2 -21.24 -28.08 -14.25
N LYS A 3 -20.53 -29.09 -14.77
CA LYS A 3 -19.35 -29.64 -14.10
C LYS A 3 -18.22 -28.61 -14.23
N ILE A 4 -17.90 -27.97 -13.11
CA ILE A 4 -16.73 -27.11 -13.00
C ILE A 4 -15.49 -28.00 -13.09
N ASN A 5 -14.77 -27.90 -14.21
CA ASN A 5 -13.50 -28.60 -14.43
C ASN A 5 -12.37 -27.62 -14.11
N ILE A 6 -11.94 -27.60 -12.85
CA ILE A 6 -10.77 -26.83 -12.40
C ILE A 6 -9.65 -27.82 -12.13
N ASN A 7 -8.49 -27.59 -12.71
CA ASN A 7 -7.33 -28.43 -12.43
C ASN A 7 -6.67 -28.02 -11.10
N LYS A 8 -5.84 -28.91 -10.53
CA LYS A 8 -5.19 -28.68 -9.24
C LYS A 8 -4.36 -27.37 -9.21
N SER A 9 -3.70 -27.02 -10.30
CA SER A 9 -2.85 -25.82 -10.37
C SER A 9 -3.67 -24.54 -10.30
N GLU A 10 -4.78 -24.49 -11.04
CA GLU A 10 -5.70 -23.36 -11.05
C GLU A 10 -6.33 -23.16 -9.66
N LEU A 11 -6.73 -24.24 -9.00
CA LEU A 11 -7.25 -24.17 -7.64
C LEU A 11 -6.21 -23.60 -6.66
N MET A 12 -4.96 -24.09 -6.73
CA MET A 12 -3.89 -23.58 -5.87
C MET A 12 -3.56 -22.11 -6.14
N GLN A 13 -3.63 -21.69 -7.41
CA GLN A 13 -3.41 -20.31 -7.79
C GLN A 13 -4.50 -19.40 -7.21
N LEU A 14 -5.78 -19.78 -7.38
CA LEU A 14 -6.92 -19.03 -6.84
C LEU A 14 -6.85 -18.89 -5.31
N ILE A 15 -6.47 -19.96 -4.61
CA ILE A 15 -6.27 -19.93 -3.15
C ILE A 15 -5.13 -18.98 -2.79
N THR A 16 -4.00 -19.08 -3.49
CA THR A 16 -2.82 -18.24 -3.24
C THR A 16 -3.13 -16.76 -3.44
N ASP A 17 -3.84 -16.43 -4.52
CA ASP A 17 -4.18 -15.04 -4.84
C ASP A 17 -5.19 -14.48 -3.84
N SER A 18 -6.15 -15.30 -3.40
CA SER A 18 -7.11 -14.92 -2.36
C SER A 18 -6.41 -14.63 -1.03
N VAL A 19 -5.49 -15.49 -0.60
CA VAL A 19 -4.71 -15.31 0.63
C VAL A 19 -3.82 -14.07 0.53
N ARG A 20 -3.12 -13.88 -0.59
CA ARG A 20 -2.29 -12.68 -0.82
C ARG A 20 -3.10 -11.40 -0.78
N SER A 21 -4.30 -11.39 -1.36
CA SER A 21 -5.18 -10.23 -1.34
C SER A 21 -5.51 -9.82 0.10
N VAL A 22 -5.92 -10.78 0.93
CA VAL A 22 -6.25 -10.51 2.34
C VAL A 22 -5.02 -10.02 3.11
N ILE A 23 -3.86 -10.68 2.96
CA ILE A 23 -2.63 -10.25 3.64
C ILE A 23 -2.24 -8.82 3.24
N ASN A 24 -2.36 -8.47 1.96
CA ASN A 24 -2.05 -7.12 1.48
C ASN A 24 -3.00 -6.07 2.08
N GLU A 25 -4.29 -6.40 2.18
CA GLU A 25 -5.28 -5.53 2.81
C GLU A 25 -4.97 -5.30 4.29
N GLU A 26 -4.74 -6.37 5.04
CA GLU A 26 -4.43 -6.29 6.48
C GLU A 26 -3.10 -5.57 6.74
N ARG A 27 -2.10 -5.77 5.88
CA ARG A 27 -0.84 -5.02 5.95
C ARG A 27 -1.08 -3.52 5.76
N ASN A 28 -1.93 -3.12 4.82
CA ASN A 28 -2.22 -1.70 4.60
C ASN A 28 -2.92 -1.07 5.81
N LYS A 29 -3.88 -1.78 6.42
CA LYS A 29 -4.53 -1.35 7.68
C LYS A 29 -3.50 -1.18 8.79
N LEU A 30 -2.57 -2.12 8.92
CA LEU A 30 -1.49 -2.04 9.90
C LEU A 30 -0.59 -0.81 9.64
N LEU A 31 -0.19 -0.57 8.40
CA LEU A 31 0.62 0.59 8.04
C LEU A 31 -0.08 1.90 8.38
N GLU A 32 -1.39 1.99 8.14
CA GLU A 32 -2.19 3.16 8.51
C GLU A 32 -2.17 3.41 10.03
N ILE A 33 -2.30 2.36 10.84
CA ILE A 33 -2.23 2.44 12.31
C ILE A 33 -0.82 2.85 12.79
N LEU A 34 0.22 2.39 12.10
CA LEU A 34 1.62 2.67 12.46
C LEU A 34 2.08 4.07 12.05
N LEU A 35 1.39 4.73 11.11
CA LEU A 35 1.72 6.09 10.73
C LEU A 35 1.40 7.04 11.89
N PRO A 36 2.36 7.89 12.31
CA PRO A 36 2.12 8.84 13.38
C PRO A 36 1.04 9.82 12.94
N THR A 37 0.00 9.94 13.76
CA THR A 37 -1.01 10.98 13.55
C THR A 37 -0.39 12.32 13.88
N VAL A 38 -0.60 13.30 13.00
CA VAL A 38 -0.17 14.68 13.23
C VAL A 38 -1.41 15.55 13.29
N SER A 39 -1.44 16.46 14.27
CA SER A 39 -2.47 17.49 14.34
C SER A 39 -2.33 18.47 13.19
N LYS A 40 -3.40 19.22 12.87
CA LYS A 40 -3.34 20.27 11.85
C LYS A 40 -2.22 21.28 12.12
N LYS A 41 -2.05 21.68 13.38
CA LYS A 41 -0.99 22.61 13.80
C LYS A 41 0.41 22.04 13.53
N GLU A 42 0.64 20.77 13.85
CA GLU A 42 1.92 20.12 13.57
C GLU A 42 2.19 20.01 12.07
N MET A 43 1.15 19.70 11.28
CA MET A 43 1.27 19.68 9.82
C MET A 43 1.59 21.08 9.26
N ASP A 44 0.91 22.12 9.74
CA ASP A 44 1.17 23.50 9.33
C ASP A 44 2.61 23.93 9.67
N ASP A 45 3.12 23.53 10.85
CA ASP A 45 4.50 23.79 11.25
C ASP A 45 5.52 23.02 10.38
N ILE A 46 5.21 21.79 9.97
CA ILE A 46 6.03 21.00 9.03
C ILE A 46 6.08 21.69 7.67
N ILE A 47 4.92 22.06 7.12
CA ILE A 47 4.82 22.73 5.82
C ILE A 47 5.56 24.07 5.86
N LYS A 48 5.44 24.84 6.95
CA LYS A 48 6.18 26.09 7.10
C LYS A 48 7.70 25.91 7.11
N ARG A 49 8.20 24.81 7.68
CA ARG A 49 9.65 24.53 7.77
C ARG A 49 10.24 23.92 6.51
N PHE A 50 9.46 23.07 5.84
CA PHE A 50 9.96 22.21 4.76
C PHE A 50 9.26 22.46 3.42
N GLY A 51 8.28 23.34 3.33
CA GLY A 51 7.45 23.52 2.13
C GLY A 51 6.50 22.35 1.89
N GLU A 52 5.74 22.44 0.81
CA GLU A 52 4.89 21.35 0.33
C GLU A 52 5.65 20.50 -0.71
N PRO A 53 5.29 19.22 -0.89
CA PRO A 53 5.91 18.37 -1.91
C PRO A 53 5.92 18.97 -3.32
N LYS A 54 4.92 19.79 -3.67
CA LYS A 54 4.82 20.48 -4.97
C LYS A 54 5.90 21.54 -5.18
N ASP A 55 6.57 21.99 -4.13
CA ASP A 55 7.63 22.99 -4.18
C ASP A 55 8.98 22.37 -4.60
N TYR A 56 9.05 21.03 -4.70
CA TYR A 56 10.25 20.29 -5.06
C TYR A 56 10.18 19.72 -6.47
N ASP A 57 11.34 19.62 -7.13
CA ASP A 57 11.47 18.98 -8.43
C ASP A 57 11.04 17.51 -8.36
N SER A 58 10.02 17.15 -9.14
CA SER A 58 9.46 15.79 -9.22
C SER A 58 10.51 14.74 -9.59
N LYS A 59 11.58 15.11 -10.31
CA LYS A 59 12.68 14.21 -10.69
C LYS A 59 13.54 13.76 -9.50
N LYS A 60 13.46 14.45 -8.36
CA LYS A 60 14.16 14.07 -7.13
C LYS A 60 13.39 13.05 -6.29
N PHE A 61 12.11 12.84 -6.57
CA PHE A 61 11.31 11.87 -5.85
C PHE A 61 11.62 10.47 -6.34
N LYS A 62 11.75 9.54 -5.40
CA LYS A 62 11.89 8.11 -5.68
C LYS A 62 10.56 7.43 -5.39
N ASP A 63 10.07 6.68 -6.37
CA ASP A 63 8.90 5.84 -6.18
C ASP A 63 9.23 4.69 -5.21
N MET A 64 8.74 4.83 -3.98
CA MET A 64 8.91 3.85 -2.91
C MET A 64 7.85 2.74 -2.93
N THR A 65 6.83 2.82 -3.80
CA THR A 65 5.79 1.77 -3.87
C THR A 65 6.37 0.42 -4.31
N LYS A 66 7.44 0.45 -5.10
CA LYS A 66 8.23 -0.74 -5.47
C LYS A 66 8.94 -1.41 -4.30
N TRP A 67 9.13 -0.72 -3.17
CA TRP A 67 9.73 -1.31 -1.98
C TRP A 67 8.71 -2.06 -1.11
N ILE A 68 7.43 -1.78 -1.33
CA ILE A 68 6.31 -2.38 -0.63
C ILE A 68 5.83 -3.65 -1.37
N MET A 69 6.17 -3.78 -2.66
CA MET A 69 5.99 -5.00 -3.44
C MET A 69 7.21 -5.90 -3.23
N GLY A 70 7.13 -6.80 -2.25
CA GLY A 70 8.06 -7.92 -2.11
C GLY A 70 7.82 -8.99 -3.18
#